data_AF-A0A6A4Q726-F1
#
_entry.id   AF-A0A6A4Q726-F1
#
_cell.length_a   1.000
_cell.length_b   1.000
_cell.length_c   1.000
_cell.angle_alpha   90.00
_cell.angle_beta   90.00
_cell.angle_gamma   90.00
#
_symmetry.space_group_name_H-M   'P 1'
#
loop_
_entity.id
_entity.type
_entity.pdbx_description
1 polymer ?
#
loop_
_entity_poly.entity_id
_entity_poly.type
_entity_poly.pdbx_seq_one_letter_code
_entity_poly.pdbx_strand_id
1 'polypeptide(L)'
;MDLDTESLSSLRSGLKKVKGFPMEIQMDTKVKMKMESLKSKKVGIRITCEGIRGNVPTGKSPSLASVINSQCKVDLRIKIWKFSF
;
A
#
# COMPACT_ATOMS: atom_id res chain seq x y z
N MET A 1 -19.93 7.51 1.62
CA MET A 1 -18.87 8.22 0.86
C MET A 1 -19.27 8.08 -0.59
N ASP A 2 -20.07 9.04 -1.08
CA ASP A 2 -20.42 9.09 -2.49
C ASP A 2 -19.24 9.65 -3.27
N LEU A 3 -18.85 8.94 -4.33
CA LEU A 3 -17.89 9.47 -5.30
C LEU A 3 -18.66 10.43 -6.21
N ASP A 4 -18.34 11.72 -6.13
CA ASP A 4 -18.97 12.72 -6.98
C ASP A 4 -18.74 12.41 -8.48
N THR A 5 -19.69 12.78 -9.33
CA THR A 5 -19.70 12.46 -10.76
C THR A 5 -18.46 12.95 -11.51
N GLU A 6 -17.87 14.07 -11.06
CA GLU A 6 -16.61 14.61 -11.58
C GLU A 6 -15.39 13.74 -11.23
N SER A 7 -15.35 13.22 -10.00
CA SER A 7 -14.31 12.28 -9.55
C SER A 7 -14.39 10.96 -10.34
N LEU A 8 -15.61 10.49 -10.64
CA LEU A 8 -15.80 9.28 -11.45
C LEU A 8 -15.38 9.47 -12.92
N SER A 9 -15.69 10.63 -13.51
CA SER A 9 -15.34 10.90 -14.91
C SER A 9 -13.82 11.04 -15.09
N SER A 10 -13.15 11.71 -14.15
CA SER A 10 -11.69 11.85 -14.14
C SER A 10 -10.97 10.52 -13.93
N LEU A 11 -11.46 9.67 -13.02
CA LEU A 11 -10.96 8.30 -12.83
C LEU A 11 -11.10 7.46 -14.09
N ARG A 12 -12.29 7.44 -14.71
CA ARG A 12 -12.53 6.69 -15.97
C ARG A 12 -11.61 7.16 -17.10
N SER A 13 -11.36 8.46 -17.20
CA SER A 13 -10.39 9.02 -18.16
C SER A 13 -8.96 8.59 -17.83
N GLY A 14 -8.58 8.62 -16.55
CA GLY A 14 -7.27 8.15 -16.07
C GLY A 14 -6.98 6.69 -16.41
N LEU A 15 -7.97 5.81 -16.24
CA LEU A 15 -7.87 4.37 -16.53
C LEU A 15 -7.64 4.05 -18.02
N LYS A 16 -8.03 4.97 -18.93
CA LYS A 16 -7.81 4.84 -20.38
C LYS A 16 -6.44 5.33 -20.84
N LYS A 17 -5.63 5.93 -19.95
CA LYS A 17 -4.32 6.48 -20.31
C LYS A 17 -3.33 5.36 -20.63
N VAL A 18 -2.66 5.49 -21.78
CA VAL A 18 -1.66 4.53 -22.28
C VAL A 18 -0.48 4.36 -21.31
N LYS A 19 -0.08 5.44 -20.61
CA LYS A 19 1.03 5.46 -19.65
C LYS A 19 0.65 4.92 -18.25
N GLY A 20 -0.54 4.33 -18.12
CA GLY A 20 -1.08 3.87 -16.84
C GLY A 20 -1.64 5.00 -15.98
N PHE A 21 -2.43 4.62 -14.98
CA PHE A 21 -2.95 5.54 -13.97
C PHE A 21 -2.09 5.47 -12.69
N PRO A 22 -1.86 6.61 -12.01
CA PRO A 22 -1.09 6.63 -10.79
C PRO A 22 -1.85 5.93 -9.66
N MET A 23 -1.13 5.13 -8.86
CA MET A 23 -1.66 4.38 -7.73
C MET A 23 -0.74 4.51 -6.53
N GLU A 24 -1.35 4.43 -5.35
CA GLU A 24 -0.65 4.18 -4.09
C GLU A 24 -0.92 2.73 -3.68
N ILE A 25 0.14 1.99 -3.36
CA ILE A 25 0.02 0.63 -2.83
C ILE A 25 0.37 0.67 -1.35
N GLN A 26 -0.56 0.17 -0.53
CA GLN A 26 -0.35 0.01 0.89
C GLN A 26 -0.35 -1.48 1.27
N MET A 27 0.71 -1.91 1.96
CA MET A 27 0.85 -3.26 2.50
C MET A 27 1.02 -3.18 4.02
N ASP A 28 0.12 -3.84 4.74
CA ASP A 28 0.21 -3.98 6.20
C ASP A 28 0.61 -5.41 6.56
N THR A 29 1.74 -5.56 7.26
CA THR A 29 2.17 -6.84 7.82
C THR A 29 2.29 -6.77 9.34
N LYS A 30 2.15 -7.90 10.01
CA LYS A 30 2.35 -8.03 11.46
C LYS A 30 3.33 -9.15 11.72
N VAL A 31 4.46 -8.80 12.33
CA VAL A 31 5.50 -9.75 12.69
C VAL A 31 5.52 -9.96 14.20
N LYS A 32 5.77 -11.20 14.63
CA LYS A 32 5.94 -11.56 16.04
C LYS A 32 7.44 -11.65 16.33
N MET A 33 7.97 -10.70 17.10
CA MET A 33 9.38 -10.69 17.48
C MET A 33 9.56 -11.50 18.76
N LYS A 34 10.32 -12.60 18.67
CA LYS A 34 10.75 -13.38 19.84
C LYS A 34 12.10 -12.79 20.29
N MET A 35 12.09 -12.01 21.37
CA MET A 35 13.30 -11.56 22.06
C MET A 35 13.44 -12.46 23.28
N GLU A 36 14.55 -13.18 23.44
CA GLU A 36 14.72 -14.26 24.43
C GLU A 36 14.32 -13.87 25.86
N SER A 37 14.50 -12.61 26.25
CA SER A 37 14.18 -12.10 27.59
C SER A 37 12.88 -11.28 27.70
N LEU A 38 12.24 -10.90 26.57
CA LEU A 38 11.06 -10.04 26.59
C LEU A 38 9.86 -10.79 26.01
N LYS A 39 8.71 -10.72 26.71
CA LYS A 39 7.42 -11.23 26.18
C LYS A 39 7.29 -10.78 24.73
N SER A 40 7.15 -11.75 23.82
CA SER A 40 7.15 -11.55 22.38
C SER A 40 6.26 -10.36 21.97
N LYS A 41 6.87 -9.32 21.38
CA LYS A 41 6.13 -8.14 20.91
C LYS A 41 5.59 -8.40 19.50
N LYS A 42 4.32 -8.05 19.27
CA LYS A 42 3.76 -7.94 17.91
C LYS A 42 4.10 -6.56 17.38
N VAL A 43 4.83 -6.50 16.27
CA VAL A 43 5.16 -5.26 15.56
C VAL A 43 4.38 -5.25 14.26
N GLY A 44 3.56 -4.22 14.04
CA GLY A 44 2.99 -3.96 12.72
C GLY A 44 4.01 -3.21 11.88
N ILE A 45 4.04 -3.48 10.58
CA ILE A 45 4.83 -2.74 9.59
C ILE A 45 3.84 -2.35 8.49
N ARG A 46 3.70 -1.05 8.23
CA ARG A 46 2.96 -0.53 7.08
C ARG A 46 3.98 -0.07 6.04
N ILE A 47 3.84 -0.53 4.83
CA ILE A 47 4.61 -0.08 3.68
C ILE A 47 3.63 0.68 2.78
N THR A 48 3.92 1.93 2.48
CA THR A 48 3.15 2.74 1.53
C THR A 48 4.08 3.12 0.38
N CYS A 49 3.77 2.65 -0.82
CA CYS A 49 4.52 2.97 -2.04
C CYS A 49 3.71 3.90 -2.93
N GLU A 50 4.25 5.08 -3.20
CA GLU A 50 3.70 6.09 -4.09
C GLU A 50 4.42 6.06 -5.45
N GLY A 51 3.81 6.66 -6.48
CA GLY A 51 4.42 6.81 -7.80
C GLY A 51 4.31 5.58 -8.70
N ILE A 52 3.63 4.52 -8.26
CA ILE A 52 3.38 3.34 -9.07
C ILE A 52 2.35 3.70 -10.15
N ARG A 53 2.61 3.27 -11.39
CA ARG A 53 1.68 3.44 -12.51
C ARG A 53 1.34 2.09 -13.08
N GLY A 54 0.07 1.76 -13.17
CA GLY A 54 -0.34 0.53 -13.84
C GLY A 54 -1.55 0.73 -14.72
N ASN A 55 -1.78 -0.28 -15.55
CA ASN A 55 -2.80 -0.26 -16.55
C ASN A 55 -3.94 -1.17 -16.10
N VAL A 56 -5.15 -0.89 -16.57
CA VAL A 56 -6.27 -1.78 -16.32
C VAL A 56 -6.01 -3.09 -17.07
N PRO A 57 -6.08 -4.25 -16.40
CA PRO A 57 -5.92 -5.54 -17.07
C PRO A 57 -7.04 -5.75 -18.09
N THR A 58 -6.66 -6.05 -19.32
CA THR A 58 -7.59 -6.40 -20.39
C THR A 58 -7.78 -7.91 -20.41
N GLY A 59 -8.78 -8.41 -19.67
CA GLY A 59 -9.12 -9.83 -19.62
C GLY A 59 -8.59 -10.55 -18.37
N LYS A 60 -8.19 -11.82 -18.52
CA LYS A 60 -7.78 -12.70 -17.41
C LYS A 60 -6.29 -12.61 -17.06
N SER A 61 -5.50 -11.92 -17.89
CA SER A 61 -4.07 -11.74 -17.66
C SER A 61 -3.81 -10.55 -16.71
N PRO A 62 -2.87 -10.69 -15.76
CA PRO A 62 -2.45 -9.57 -14.94
C PRO A 62 -1.78 -8.49 -15.80
N SER A 63 -2.01 -7.23 -15.46
CA SER A 63 -1.33 -6.10 -16.10
C SER A 63 -0.01 -5.81 -15.39
N LEU A 64 1.05 -5.54 -16.16
CA LEU A 64 2.33 -5.11 -15.62
C LEU A 64 2.26 -3.65 -15.18
N ALA A 65 2.67 -3.37 -13.95
CA ALA A 65 2.80 -2.02 -13.42
C ALA A 65 4.24 -1.51 -13.56
N SER A 66 4.40 -0.24 -13.89
CA SER A 66 5.66 0.48 -13.79
C SER A 66 5.90 0.91 -12.35
N VAL A 67 7.04 0.47 -11.82
CA VAL A 67 7.57 0.85 -10.49
C VAL A 67 8.74 1.84 -10.60
N ILE A 68 9.01 2.36 -11.80
CA ILE A 68 10.11 3.31 -12.01
C ILE A 68 9.79 4.58 -11.23
N ASN A 69 10.74 5.03 -10.39
CA ASN A 69 10.59 6.16 -9.47
C ASN A 69 9.56 5.96 -8.35
N SER A 70 9.17 4.73 -8.02
CA SER A 70 8.30 4.50 -6.86
C SER A 70 9.04 4.81 -5.56
N GLN A 71 8.40 5.55 -4.66
CA GLN A 71 8.93 5.84 -3.34
C GLN A 71 8.13 5.06 -2.29
N CYS A 72 8.82 4.20 -1.53
CA CYS A 72 8.19 3.40 -0.48
C CYS A 72 8.57 3.94 0.90
N LYS A 73 7.56 4.30 1.68
CA LYS A 73 7.66 4.68 3.09
C LYS A 73 7.35 3.47 3.95
N VAL A 74 8.13 3.28 5.02
CA VAL A 74 7.95 2.17 5.97
C VAL A 74 7.64 2.75 7.35
N ASP A 75 6.43 2.51 7.83
CA ASP A 75 5.97 2.92 9.16
C ASP A 75 5.91 1.71 10.11
N LEU A 76 6.68 1.76 11.20
CA LEU A 76 6.59 0.77 12.28
C LEU A 76 5.45 1.11 13.23
N ARG A 77 4.53 0.17 13.42
CA ARG A 77 3.37 0.26 14.30
C ARG A 77 3.60 -0.62 15.53
N ILE A 78 4.32 -0.08 16.50
CA ILE A 78 4.58 -0.77 17.78
C ILE A 78 3.44 -0.47 18.73
N LYS A 79 2.68 -1.50 19.14
CA LYS A 79 1.79 -1.37 20.30
C LYS A 79 2.65 -1.40 21.55
N ILE A 80 2.94 -0.24 22.13
CA ILE A 80 3.59 -0.14 23.43
C ILE A 80 2.59 -0.62 24.48
N TRP A 81 2.67 -1.90 24.84
CA TRP A 81 2.05 -2.37 26.08
C TRP A 81 2.98 -1.98 27.22
N LYS A 82 2.44 -1.33 28.26
CA LYS A 82 3.17 -1.00 29.49
C LYS A 82 3.87 -2.28 29.96
N PHE A 83 5.20 -2.27 29.94
CA PHE A 83 5.99 -3.24 30.69
C PHE A 83 5.81 -2.86 32.15
N SER A 84 4.86 -3.47 32.86
CA SER A 84 5.02 -3.59 34.31
C SER A 84 6.18 -4.56 34.50
N PHE A 85 7.30 -4.03 34.98
CA PHE A 85 8.34 -4.84 35.60
C PHE A 85 7.76 -5.51 36.85
#